data_AF-A0A963SGA1-F1
#
_entry.id   AF-A0A963SGA1-F1
#
_cell.length_a   1.000
_cell.length_b   1.000
_cell.length_c   1.000
_cell.angle_alpha   90.00
_cell.angle_beta   90.00
_cell.angle_gamma   90.00
#
_symmetry.space_group_name_H-M   'P 1'
#
loop_
_entity.id
_entity.type
_entity.pdbx_description
1 polymer ?
#
loop_
_entity_poly.entity_id
_entity_poly.type
_entity_poly.pdbx_seq_one_letter_code
_entity_poly.pdbx_strand_id
1 'polypeptide(L)'
;MEEQALVIALVGVLGIGAQWLAWRTGWPAIVLMLAAGFLVGPVFGIMNPEHAFGELLEPMVAIGVALILFEGGLSLDFRELRHSGEAVWRIATIGVVIGWATGAAAGHFIAGLAWPVAILFGGILVVTGPTVVMPLLRQSSIQTRPASILKWEAIVNDPTGALCAVMP
;
A
#
# COMPACT_ATOMS: atom_id res chain seq x y z
N MET A 1 30.34 -3.78 0.67
CA MET A 1 29.70 -3.71 2.00
C MET A 1 29.56 -2.27 2.50
N GLU A 2 30.61 -1.43 2.45
CA GLU A 2 30.50 -0.02 2.87
C GLU A 2 29.49 0.79 2.05
N GLU A 3 29.46 0.59 0.73
CA GLU A 3 28.51 1.26 -0.18
C GLU A 3 27.04 0.87 0.10
N GLN A 4 26.78 -0.40 0.41
CA GLN A 4 25.44 -0.89 0.76
C GLN A 4 24.96 -0.33 2.11
N ALA A 5 25.86 -0.24 3.09
CA ALA A 5 25.54 0.36 4.38
C ALA A 5 25.19 1.85 4.24
N LEU A 6 25.89 2.58 3.36
CA LEU A 6 25.58 3.97 3.04
C LEU A 6 24.22 4.12 2.35
N VAL A 7 23.88 3.24 1.41
CA VAL A 7 22.56 3.25 0.76
C VAL A 7 21.45 3.00 1.76
N ILE A 8 21.59 2.00 2.63
CA ILE A 8 20.60 1.69 3.68
C ILE A 8 20.46 2.87 4.65
N ALA A 9 21.57 3.47 5.06
CA ALA A 9 21.56 4.65 5.92
C ALA A 9 20.85 5.83 5.23
N LEU A 10 21.10 6.04 3.93
CA LEU A 10 20.45 7.09 3.15
C LEU A 10 18.94 6.85 3.03
N VAL A 11 18.50 5.62 2.74
CA VAL A 11 17.06 5.26 2.74
C VAL A 11 16.44 5.56 4.11
N GLY A 12 17.11 5.16 5.20
CA GLY A 12 16.64 5.42 6.55
C GLY A 12 16.51 6.92 6.86
N VAL A 13 17.53 7.72 6.53
CA VAL A 13 17.53 9.17 6.73
C VAL A 13 16.44 9.85 5.90
N LEU A 14 16.28 9.48 4.64
CA LEU A 14 15.23 10.01 3.76
C LEU A 14 13.83 9.63 4.26
N GLY A 15 13.63 8.39 4.70
CA GLY A 15 12.36 7.92 5.26
C GLY A 15 11.99 8.66 6.54
N ILE A 16 12.92 8.74 7.49
CA ILE A 16 12.71 9.48 8.75
C ILE A 16 12.51 10.97 8.48
N GLY A 17 13.30 11.56 7.59
CA GLY A 17 13.18 12.97 7.19
C GLY A 17 11.83 13.27 6.54
N ALA A 18 11.38 12.43 5.62
CA ALA A 18 10.06 12.54 4.99
C ALA A 18 8.94 12.38 6.03
N GLN A 19 9.07 11.44 6.97
CA GLN A 19 8.08 11.25 8.04
C GLN A 19 8.04 12.43 9.03
N TRP A 20 9.20 12.99 9.38
CA TRP A 20 9.28 14.19 10.20
C TRP A 20 8.64 15.39 9.50
N LEU A 21 8.90 15.56 8.20
CA LEU A 21 8.30 16.62 7.40
C LEU A 21 6.78 16.42 7.26
N ALA A 22 6.32 15.18 7.10
CA ALA A 22 4.90 14.81 7.07
C ALA A 22 4.19 15.25 8.35
N TRP A 23 4.78 14.93 9.50
CA TRP A 23 4.24 15.33 10.79
C TRP A 23 4.20 16.86 10.95
N ARG A 24 5.21 17.57 10.44
CA ARG A 24 5.28 19.04 10.55
C ARG A 24 4.29 19.76 9.62
N THR A 25 4.05 19.23 8.42
CA THR A 25 3.20 19.84 7.38
C THR A 25 1.76 19.33 7.39
N GLY A 26 1.50 18.21 8.08
CA GLY A 26 0.22 17.51 8.08
C GLY A 26 -0.03 16.65 6.83
N TRP A 27 0.92 16.60 5.88
CA TRP A 27 0.76 15.85 4.63
C TRP A 27 0.91 14.33 4.85
N PRO A 28 0.31 13.50 3.98
CA PRO A 28 0.50 12.05 4.07
C PRO A 28 1.97 11.66 3.84
N ALA A 29 2.55 10.93 4.81
CA ALA A 29 3.97 10.56 4.77
C ALA A 29 4.35 9.77 3.52
N ILE A 30 3.46 8.90 3.03
CA ILE A 30 3.71 8.08 1.84
C ILE A 30 3.99 8.92 0.59
N VAL A 31 3.31 10.05 0.43
CA VAL A 31 3.49 10.96 -0.70
C VAL A 31 4.88 11.60 -0.64
N LEU A 32 5.31 12.02 0.55
CA LEU A 32 6.63 12.60 0.75
C LEU A 32 7.75 11.56 0.59
N MET A 33 7.54 10.32 1.06
CA MET A 33 8.48 9.22 0.87
C MET A 33 8.63 8.85 -0.61
N LEU A 34 7.52 8.78 -1.36
CA LEU A 34 7.54 8.57 -2.81
C LEU A 34 8.26 9.70 -3.54
N ALA A 35 7.98 10.95 -3.18
CA ALA A 35 8.66 12.11 -3.78
C ALA A 35 10.16 12.09 -3.49
N ALA A 36 10.57 11.79 -2.25
CA ALA A 36 11.98 11.67 -1.87
C ALA A 36 12.68 10.56 -2.66
N GLY A 37 12.05 9.37 -2.76
CA GLY A 37 12.58 8.25 -3.53
C GLY A 37 12.68 8.55 -5.04
N PHE A 38 11.67 9.19 -5.62
CA PHE A 38 11.67 9.60 -7.02
C PHE A 38 12.74 10.65 -7.33
N LEU A 39 12.92 11.62 -6.44
CA LEU A 39 13.96 12.64 -6.59
C LEU A 39 15.35 12.01 -6.51
N VAL A 40 15.63 11.23 -5.47
CA VAL A 40 16.96 10.64 -5.23
C VAL A 40 17.30 9.54 -6.24
N GLY A 41 16.29 8.79 -6.70
CA GLY A 41 16.43 7.76 -7.72
C GLY A 41 16.50 8.33 -9.13
N PRO A 42 15.43 8.29 -9.93
CA PRO A 42 15.47 8.61 -11.35
C PRO A 42 15.81 10.07 -11.69
N VAL A 43 15.51 11.04 -10.82
CA VAL A 43 15.76 12.47 -11.14
C VAL A 43 17.21 12.87 -10.92
N PHE A 44 17.79 12.56 -9.75
CA PHE A 44 19.16 12.92 -9.42
C PHE A 44 20.17 11.79 -9.71
N GLY A 45 19.72 10.56 -9.94
CA GLY A 45 20.59 9.42 -10.22
C GLY A 45 21.49 9.01 -9.06
N ILE A 46 21.19 9.46 -7.84
CA ILE A 46 22.05 9.26 -6.66
C ILE A 46 21.97 7.81 -6.18
N MET A 47 20.79 7.18 -6.33
CA MET A 47 20.55 5.81 -5.87
C MET A 47 19.91 4.98 -6.97
N ASN A 48 20.56 3.88 -7.35
CA ASN A 48 19.95 2.83 -8.16
C ASN A 48 19.71 1.58 -7.28
N PRO A 49 18.46 1.23 -6.96
CA PRO A 49 18.13 0.08 -6.12
C PRO A 49 18.65 -1.25 -6.67
N GLU A 50 18.62 -1.44 -8.00
CA GLU A 50 19.09 -2.68 -8.65
C GLU A 50 20.61 -2.82 -8.52
N HIS A 51 21.35 -1.72 -8.64
CA HIS A 51 22.81 -1.77 -8.49
C HIS A 51 23.24 -1.89 -7.02
N ALA A 52 22.51 -1.25 -6.10
CA ALA A 52 22.83 -1.27 -4.67
C ALA A 52 22.49 -2.59 -3.99
N PHE A 53 21.33 -3.17 -4.30
CA PHE A 53 20.81 -4.37 -3.64
C PHE A 53 20.88 -5.63 -4.53
N GLY A 54 20.92 -5.49 -5.86
CA GLY A 54 21.00 -6.63 -6.78
C GLY A 54 19.96 -7.70 -6.48
N GLU A 55 20.41 -8.94 -6.32
CA GLU A 55 19.56 -10.09 -5.98
C GLU A 55 18.88 -10.02 -4.59
N LEU A 56 19.36 -9.14 -3.69
CA LEU A 56 18.73 -8.96 -2.38
C LEU A 56 17.51 -8.04 -2.42
N LEU A 57 17.30 -7.28 -3.50
CA LEU A 57 16.20 -6.31 -3.58
C LEU A 57 14.84 -7.00 -3.44
N GLU A 58 14.60 -8.06 -4.22
CA GLU A 58 13.35 -8.82 -4.19
C GLU A 58 13.07 -9.47 -2.82
N PRO A 59 14.01 -10.22 -2.20
CA PRO A 59 13.85 -10.74 -0.84
C PRO A 59 13.58 -9.65 0.20
N MET A 60 14.28 -8.52 0.12
CA MET A 60 14.07 -7.41 1.06
C MET A 60 12.68 -6.79 0.93
N VAL A 61 12.20 -6.58 -0.30
CA VAL A 61 10.84 -6.11 -0.56
C VAL A 61 9.82 -7.13 -0.05
N ALA A 62 10.02 -8.42 -0.31
CA ALA A 62 9.12 -9.48 0.16
C ALA A 62 9.04 -9.52 1.69
N ILE A 63 10.16 -9.40 2.39
CA ILE A 63 10.20 -9.31 3.86
C ILE A 63 9.49 -8.04 4.34
N GLY A 64 9.72 -6.90 3.67
CA GLY A 64 9.05 -5.64 4.00
C GLY A 64 7.52 -5.74 3.87
N VAL A 65 7.03 -6.26 2.75
CA VAL A 65 5.59 -6.50 2.51
C VAL A 65 5.02 -7.47 3.55
N ALA A 66 5.74 -8.57 3.84
CA ALA A 66 5.31 -9.53 4.84
C ALA A 66 5.20 -8.91 6.24
N LEU A 67 6.16 -8.08 6.64
CA LEU A 67 6.13 -7.37 7.92
C LEU A 67 4.97 -6.36 7.99
N ILE A 68 4.72 -5.59 6.93
CA ILE A 68 3.61 -4.62 6.87
C ILE A 68 2.26 -5.33 6.98
N LEU A 69 2.06 -6.43 6.24
CA LEU A 69 0.84 -7.24 6.31
C LEU A 69 0.67 -7.88 7.68
N PHE A 70 1.76 -8.36 8.28
CA PHE A 70 1.74 -8.96 9.62
C PHE A 70 1.39 -7.94 10.71
N GLU A 71 2.00 -6.75 10.69
CA GLU A 71 1.69 -5.65 11.61
C GLU A 71 0.23 -5.20 11.46
N GLY A 72 -0.25 -5.07 10.21
CA GLY A 72 -1.65 -4.78 9.91
C GLY A 72 -2.60 -5.79 10.53
N GLY A 73 -2.29 -7.09 10.39
CA GLY A 73 -3.08 -8.19 10.97
C GLY A 73 -3.07 -8.23 12.50
N LEU A 74 -1.94 -7.92 13.15
CA LEU A 74 -1.87 -7.85 14.63
C LEU A 74 -2.69 -6.69 15.22
N SER A 75 -2.95 -5.64 14.44
CA SER A 75 -3.73 -4.46 14.88
C SER A 75 -5.26 -4.67 14.86
N LEU A 76 -5.72 -5.87 14.49
CA LEU A 76 -7.12 -6.25 14.38
C LEU A 76 -7.71 -6.70 15.72
N ASP A 77 -8.80 -6.06 16.14
CA ASP A 77 -9.62 -6.53 17.24
C ASP A 77 -10.80 -7.36 16.72
N PHE A 78 -10.66 -8.69 16.72
CA PHE A 78 -11.69 -9.64 16.29
C PHE A 78 -13.07 -9.43 16.95
N ARG A 79 -13.13 -8.76 18.11
CA ARG A 79 -14.36 -8.44 18.81
C ARG A 79 -15.19 -7.36 18.09
N GLU A 80 -14.54 -6.44 17.38
CA GLU A 80 -15.19 -5.43 16.53
C GLU A 80 -15.77 -6.04 15.25
N LEU A 81 -15.07 -7.02 14.66
CA LEU A 81 -15.55 -7.74 13.47
C LEU A 81 -16.87 -8.43 13.74
N ARG A 82 -17.09 -8.96 14.93
CA ARG A 82 -18.33 -9.71 15.25
C ARG A 82 -19.60 -8.83 15.27
N HIS A 83 -19.47 -7.52 15.47
CA HIS A 83 -20.60 -6.59 15.46
C HIS A 83 -20.85 -5.94 14.09
N SER A 84 -19.83 -5.87 13.22
CA SER A 84 -19.90 -5.22 11.90
C SER A 84 -19.64 -6.17 10.73
N GLY A 85 -19.53 -7.48 11.01
CA GLY A 85 -18.93 -8.46 10.12
C GLY A 85 -19.65 -8.68 8.81
N GLU A 86 -20.98 -8.57 8.78
CA GLU A 86 -21.76 -8.78 7.55
C GLU A 86 -21.51 -7.67 6.52
N ALA A 87 -21.41 -6.41 6.97
CA ALA A 87 -21.07 -5.28 6.11
C ALA A 87 -19.63 -5.39 5.60
N VAL A 88 -18.68 -5.72 6.48
CA VAL A 88 -17.26 -5.91 6.12
C VAL A 88 -17.10 -7.04 5.11
N TRP A 89 -17.76 -8.19 5.33
CA TRP A 89 -17.70 -9.32 4.41
C TRP A 89 -18.24 -8.97 3.03
N ARG A 90 -19.38 -8.27 2.97
CA ARG A 90 -19.98 -7.87 1.70
C ARG A 90 -19.09 -6.89 0.92
N ILE A 91 -18.45 -5.96 1.62
CA ILE A 91 -17.53 -5.00 1.01
C ILE A 91 -16.24 -5.71 0.55
N ALA A 92 -15.66 -6.56 1.39
CA ALA A 92 -14.42 -7.30 1.09
C ALA A 92 -14.59 -8.36 -0.02
N THR A 93 -15.80 -8.81 -0.32
CA THR A 93 -16.07 -9.76 -1.41
C THR A 93 -16.66 -9.08 -2.62
N ILE A 94 -17.88 -8.56 -2.51
CA ILE A 94 -18.62 -7.97 -3.62
C ILE A 94 -17.94 -6.67 -4.06
N GLY A 95 -17.54 -5.83 -3.10
CA GLY A 95 -16.85 -4.57 -3.40
C GLY A 95 -15.54 -4.80 -4.15
N VAL A 96 -14.74 -5.76 -3.70
CA VAL A 96 -13.47 -6.13 -4.35
C VAL A 96 -13.70 -6.72 -5.74
N VAL A 97 -14.63 -7.67 -5.91
CA VAL A 97 -14.90 -8.25 -7.24
C VAL A 97 -15.41 -7.21 -8.23
N ILE A 98 -16.32 -6.34 -7.79
CA ILE A 98 -16.85 -5.25 -8.65
C ILE A 98 -15.74 -4.23 -8.95
N GLY A 99 -14.99 -3.80 -7.95
CA GLY A 99 -13.89 -2.84 -8.12
C GLY A 99 -12.80 -3.37 -9.05
N TRP A 100 -12.45 -4.64 -8.90
CA TRP A 100 -11.50 -5.33 -9.77
C TRP A 100 -12.00 -5.42 -11.21
N ALA A 101 -13.23 -5.92 -11.42
CA ALA A 101 -13.80 -6.07 -12.75
C ALA A 101 -13.99 -4.72 -13.46
N THR A 102 -14.45 -3.70 -12.74
CA THR A 102 -14.62 -2.35 -13.28
C THR A 102 -13.28 -1.67 -13.55
N GLY A 103 -12.28 -1.84 -12.67
CA GLY A 103 -10.91 -1.36 -12.87
C GLY A 103 -10.24 -2.01 -14.07
N ALA A 104 -10.38 -3.32 -14.24
CA ALA A 104 -9.88 -4.05 -15.40
C ALA A 104 -10.59 -3.64 -16.69
N ALA A 105 -11.91 -3.50 -16.67
CA ALA A 105 -12.67 -3.00 -17.81
C ALA A 105 -12.26 -1.57 -18.18
N ALA A 106 -12.09 -0.68 -17.20
CA ALA A 106 -11.58 0.67 -17.42
C ALA A 106 -10.16 0.65 -18.02
N GLY A 107 -9.27 -0.20 -17.50
CA GLY A 107 -7.92 -0.39 -18.04
C GLY A 107 -7.93 -0.83 -19.51
N HIS A 108 -8.83 -1.74 -19.89
CA HIS A 108 -8.94 -2.20 -21.27
C HIS A 108 -9.61 -1.17 -22.19
N PHE A 109 -10.80 -0.67 -21.81
CA PHE A 109 -11.62 0.16 -22.69
C PHE A 109 -11.24 1.65 -22.70
N ILE A 110 -10.65 2.18 -21.62
CA ILE A 110 -10.25 3.59 -21.53
C ILE A 110 -8.77 3.75 -21.81
N ALA A 111 -7.92 2.93 -21.17
CA ALA A 111 -6.46 3.05 -21.32
C ALA A 111 -5.89 2.18 -22.46
N GLY A 112 -6.71 1.33 -23.12
CA GLY A 112 -6.28 0.51 -24.25
C GLY A 112 -5.34 -0.64 -23.87
N LEU A 113 -5.29 -1.03 -22.59
CA LEU A 113 -4.40 -2.09 -22.11
C LEU A 113 -4.88 -3.46 -22.61
N ALA A 114 -3.95 -4.36 -22.94
CA ALA A 114 -4.30 -5.76 -23.23
C ALA A 114 -4.96 -6.41 -22.00
N TRP A 115 -5.89 -7.35 -22.23
CA TRP A 115 -6.65 -8.00 -21.15
C TRP A 115 -5.82 -8.50 -19.96
N PRO A 116 -4.69 -9.22 -20.16
CA PRO A 116 -3.87 -9.69 -19.03
C PRO A 116 -3.32 -8.53 -18.19
N VAL A 117 -2.86 -7.46 -18.84
CA VAL A 117 -2.32 -6.27 -18.17
C VAL A 117 -3.43 -5.48 -17.48
N ALA A 118 -4.59 -5.36 -18.11
CA ALA A 118 -5.74 -4.67 -17.54
C ALA A 118 -6.27 -5.39 -16.29
N ILE A 119 -6.31 -6.72 -16.31
CA ILE A 119 -6.71 -7.56 -15.16
C ILE A 119 -5.73 -7.40 -14.00
N LEU A 120 -4.42 -7.46 -14.28
CA LEU A 120 -3.37 -7.21 -13.28
C LEU A 120 -3.50 -5.80 -12.69
N PHE A 121 -3.65 -4.80 -13.56
CA PHE A 121 -3.79 -3.40 -13.16
C PHE A 121 -5.02 -3.18 -12.28
N GLY A 122 -6.17 -3.77 -12.64
CA GLY A 122 -7.35 -3.78 -11.79
C GLY A 122 -7.09 -4.42 -10.43
N GLY A 123 -6.28 -5.49 -10.39
CA GLY A 123 -5.90 -6.19 -9.16
C GLY A 123 -5.05 -5.33 -8.24
N ILE A 124 -4.13 -4.56 -8.79
CA ILE A 124 -3.30 -3.61 -8.04
C ILE A 124 -4.16 -2.46 -7.51
N LEU A 125 -5.08 -1.92 -8.32
CA LEU A 125 -5.89 -0.76 -7.94
C LEU A 125 -6.99 -1.06 -6.92
N VAL A 126 -7.51 -2.29 -6.88
CA VAL A 126 -8.56 -2.64 -5.93
C VAL A 126 -8.03 -2.73 -4.49
N VAL A 127 -6.72 -2.92 -4.31
CA VAL A 127 -6.06 -2.99 -2.99
C VAL A 127 -6.11 -1.65 -2.28
N THR A 128 -6.63 -1.65 -1.06
CA THR A 128 -6.60 -0.49 -0.16
C THR A 128 -5.76 -0.81 1.07
N GLY A 129 -4.63 -0.13 1.25
CA GLY A 129 -3.74 -0.36 2.38
C GLY A 129 -4.17 0.37 3.66
N PRO A 130 -4.12 -0.28 4.84
CA PRO A 130 -4.45 0.35 6.12
C PRO A 130 -3.50 1.49 6.50
N THR A 131 -2.29 1.48 5.93
CA THR A 131 -1.24 2.50 6.12
C THR A 131 -1.62 3.88 5.59
N VAL A 132 -2.51 3.97 4.59
CA VAL A 132 -3.00 5.25 4.03
C VAL A 132 -4.36 5.62 4.60
N VAL A 133 -5.26 4.65 4.80
CA VAL A 133 -6.60 4.89 5.31
C VAL A 133 -6.57 5.38 6.78
N MET A 134 -5.74 4.78 7.64
CA MET A 134 -5.70 5.17 9.05
C MET A 134 -5.23 6.62 9.30
N PRO A 135 -4.15 7.13 8.67
CA PRO A 135 -3.79 8.55 8.79
C PRO A 135 -4.90 9.49 8.31
N LEU A 136 -5.58 9.18 7.20
CA LEU A 136 -6.69 9.99 6.69
C LEU A 136 -7.89 9.97 7.63
N LEU A 137 -8.22 8.82 8.22
CA LEU A 137 -9.27 8.71 9.24
C LEU A 137 -8.93 9.49 10.52
N ARG A 138 -7.64 9.62 10.88
CA ARG A 138 -7.22 10.43 12.03
C ARG A 138 -7.31 11.93 11.78
N GLN A 139 -7.18 12.36 10.53
CA GLN A 139 -7.27 13.77 10.13
C GLN A 139 -8.71 14.20 9.80
N SER A 140 -9.60 13.24 9.51
CA SER A 140 -11.00 13.49 9.20
C SER A 140 -11.90 13.22 10.41
N SER A 141 -12.89 14.07 10.64
CA SER A 141 -13.85 13.91 11.76
C SER A 141 -14.95 12.90 11.44
N ILE A 142 -14.58 11.67 11.05
CA ILE A 142 -15.53 10.60 10.71
C ILE A 142 -16.06 9.92 11.98
N GLN A 143 -17.35 9.58 11.98
CA GLN A 143 -17.99 8.86 13.08
C GLN A 143 -17.34 7.47 13.31
N THR A 144 -17.34 7.00 14.56
CA THR A 144 -16.65 5.77 14.97
C THR A 144 -17.06 4.53 14.17
N ARG A 145 -18.34 4.38 13.82
CA ARG A 145 -18.85 3.23 13.06
C ARG A 145 -18.28 3.17 11.61
N PRO A 146 -18.45 4.20 10.77
CA PRO A 146 -17.82 4.21 9.44
C PRO A 146 -16.30 4.07 9.47
N ALA A 147 -15.63 4.69 10.46
CA ALA A 147 -14.18 4.56 10.62
C ALA A 147 -13.74 3.11 10.91
N SER A 148 -14.47 2.39 11.78
CA SER A 148 -14.21 0.98 12.04
C SER A 148 -14.45 0.11 10.81
N ILE A 149 -15.50 0.38 10.02
CA ILE A 149 -15.79 -0.37 8.78
C ILE A 149 -14.66 -0.16 7.76
N LEU A 150 -14.25 1.08 7.52
CA LEU A 150 -13.17 1.41 6.59
C LEU A 150 -11.82 0.84 7.03
N LYS A 151 -11.54 0.83 8.35
CA LYS A 151 -10.35 0.17 8.90
C LYS A 151 -10.36 -1.33 8.60
N TRP A 152 -11.50 -1.99 8.83
CA TRP A 152 -11.66 -3.42 8.58
C TRP A 152 -11.59 -3.78 7.09
N GLU A 153 -12.24 -3.00 6.24
CA GLU A 153 -12.14 -3.13 4.79
C GLU A 153 -10.68 -3.05 4.35
N ALA A 154 -9.96 -2.00 4.77
CA ALA A 154 -8.56 -1.81 4.38
C ALA A 154 -7.68 -2.98 4.82
N ILE A 155 -7.80 -3.46 6.06
CA ILE A 155 -6.93 -4.54 6.55
C ILE A 155 -7.23 -5.89 5.88
N VAL A 156 -8.50 -6.20 5.58
CA VAL A 156 -8.87 -7.47 4.92
C VAL A 156 -8.55 -7.44 3.43
N ASN A 157 -8.76 -6.29 2.78
CA ASN A 157 -8.54 -6.14 1.36
C ASN A 157 -7.05 -6.13 0.98
N ASP A 158 -6.17 -5.62 1.86
CA ASP A 158 -4.73 -5.55 1.64
C ASP A 158 -4.07 -6.90 1.25
N PRO A 159 -4.18 -7.99 2.05
CA PRO A 159 -3.67 -9.30 1.65
C PRO A 159 -4.46 -9.92 0.50
N THR A 160 -5.77 -9.65 0.40
CA THR A 160 -6.62 -10.26 -0.63
C THR A 160 -6.22 -9.79 -2.02
N GLY A 161 -6.05 -8.48 -2.20
CA GLY A 161 -5.62 -7.96 -3.49
C GLY A 161 -4.13 -8.18 -3.76
N ALA A 162 -3.27 -8.30 -2.74
CA ALA A 162 -1.91 -8.80 -2.94
C ALA A 162 -1.90 -10.22 -3.54
N LEU A 163 -2.76 -11.13 -3.06
CA LEU A 163 -2.94 -12.46 -3.65
C LEU A 163 -3.50 -12.37 -5.08
N CYS A 164 -4.46 -11.49 -5.34
CA CYS A 164 -4.99 -11.27 -6.70
C CYS A 164 -3.93 -10.72 -7.67
N ALA A 165 -3.02 -9.86 -7.21
CA ALA A 165 -1.97 -9.28 -8.04
C ALA A 165 -0.84 -10.28 -8.37
N VAL A 166 -0.63 -11.29 -7.52
CA VAL A 166 0.37 -12.35 -7.73
C VAL A 166 -0.15 -13.47 -8.63
N MET A 167 -1.47 -13.60 -8.83
CA MET A 167 -2.09 -14.60 -9.71
C MET A 167 -2.46 -14.10 -11.13
N PRO A 168 -1.49 -13.71 -11.99
CA PRO A 168 -1.66 -13.84 -13.44
C PRO A 168 -1.03 -15.12 -14.00
#